data_AF-A0A3A1WWH0-F1
#
_entry.id   AF-A0A3A1WWH0-F1
#
_cell.length_a   1.000
_cell.length_b   1.000
_cell.length_c   1.000
_cell.angle_alpha   90.00
_cell.angle_beta   90.00
_cell.angle_gamma   90.00
#
_symmetry.space_group_name_H-M   'P 1'
#
loop_
_entity.id
_entity.type
_entity.pdbx_description
1 polymer ?
#
loop_
_entity_poly.entity_id
_entity_poly.type
_entity_poly.pdbx_seq_one_letter_code
_entity_poly.pdbx_strand_id
1 'polypeptide(L)'
;MPTERQKSIARQLTLLIPRAPFIDAEAIRAAAGARHMRDLPTASALWLATLAHVRHQHTEYDALRDEGYERDEALFFVLDEINAVLDGWGATRRLTSEPDADDERELPEARLSPARRPRPDAD
;
A
#
# COMPACT_ATOMS: atom_id res chain seq x y z
N MET A 1 9.55 -1.29 -24.84
CA MET A 1 8.21 -0.77 -24.50
C MET A 1 7.88 -1.13 -23.06
N PRO A 2 7.35 -0.20 -22.24
CA PRO A 2 6.96 -0.52 -20.87
C PRO A 2 5.77 -1.49 -20.83
N THR A 3 5.75 -2.38 -19.84
CA THR A 3 4.65 -3.34 -19.62
C THR A 3 3.39 -2.63 -19.14
N GLU A 4 2.22 -3.28 -19.27
CA GLU A 4 0.97 -2.72 -18.74
C GLU A 4 1.02 -2.43 -17.24
N ARG A 5 1.70 -3.28 -16.47
CA ARG A 5 1.93 -3.04 -15.04
C ARG A 5 2.78 -1.78 -14.81
N GLN A 6 3.88 -1.61 -15.56
CA GLN A 6 4.74 -0.41 -15.45
C GLN A 6 3.95 0.87 -15.80
N LYS A 7 3.14 0.85 -16.86
CA LYS A 7 2.27 1.97 -17.22
C LYS A 7 1.24 2.27 -16.12
N SER A 8 0.67 1.24 -15.50
CA SER A 8 -0.28 1.40 -14.39
C SER A 8 0.35 2.03 -13.16
N ILE A 9 1.55 1.59 -12.76
CA ILE A 9 2.30 2.21 -11.66
C ILE A 9 2.58 3.68 -11.95
N ALA A 10 3.05 4.01 -13.16
CA ALA A 10 3.37 5.39 -13.52
C ALA A 10 2.13 6.32 -13.42
N ARG A 11 0.97 5.85 -13.88
CA ARG A 11 -0.29 6.59 -13.72
C ARG A 11 -0.66 6.78 -12.25
N GLN A 12 -0.60 5.72 -11.46
CA GLN A 12 -0.94 5.79 -10.04
C GLN A 12 0.03 6.64 -9.24
N LEU A 13 1.32 6.68 -9.59
CA LEU A 13 2.29 7.57 -8.94
C LEU A 13 1.90 9.03 -9.15
N THR A 14 1.53 9.39 -10.38
CA THR A 14 1.07 10.74 -10.70
C THR A 14 -0.22 11.09 -9.95
N LEU A 15 -1.13 10.13 -9.77
CA LEU A 15 -2.37 10.33 -9.01
C LEU A 15 -2.10 10.44 -7.51
N LEU A 16 -1.22 9.60 -6.96
CA LEU A 16 -1.00 9.47 -5.54
C LEU A 16 -0.14 10.60 -4.99
N ILE A 17 1.00 10.92 -5.61
CA ILE A 17 2.02 11.87 -5.11
C ILE A 17 2.54 12.76 -6.27
N PRO A 18 1.70 13.63 -6.85
CA PRO A 18 2.00 14.37 -8.07
C PRO A 18 3.19 15.33 -7.97
N ARG A 19 3.59 15.72 -6.74
CA ARG A 19 4.68 16.69 -6.50
C ARG A 19 5.91 16.06 -5.87
N ALA A 20 5.97 14.73 -5.75
CA ALA A 20 7.15 14.07 -5.23
C ALA A 20 8.40 14.42 -6.07
N PRO A 21 9.56 14.69 -5.44
CA PRO A 21 10.80 14.91 -6.16
C PRO A 21 11.14 13.70 -7.03
N PHE A 22 11.82 13.96 -8.15
CA PHE A 22 12.12 12.92 -9.14
C PHE A 22 12.87 11.72 -8.54
N ILE A 23 13.86 11.96 -7.69
CA ILE A 23 14.68 10.90 -7.07
C ILE A 23 13.80 9.98 -6.21
N ASP A 24 12.92 10.55 -5.37
CA ASP A 24 11.98 9.78 -4.55
C ASP A 24 10.96 9.02 -5.41
N ALA A 25 10.37 9.69 -6.41
CA ALA A 25 9.40 9.08 -7.31
C ALA A 25 9.99 7.89 -8.09
N GLU A 26 11.25 7.97 -8.53
CA GLU A 26 11.96 6.88 -9.19
C GLU A 26 12.19 5.69 -8.25
N ALA A 27 12.66 5.95 -7.02
CA ALA A 27 12.89 4.92 -6.02
C ALA A 27 11.59 4.18 -5.66
N ILE A 28 10.51 4.93 -5.41
CA ILE A 28 9.18 4.40 -5.12
C ILE A 28 8.65 3.58 -6.29
N ARG A 29 8.80 4.08 -7.53
CA ARG A 29 8.36 3.35 -8.73
C ARG A 29 9.10 2.02 -8.89
N ALA A 30 10.41 2.01 -8.66
CA ALA A 30 11.21 0.79 -8.73
C ALA A 30 10.78 -0.22 -7.65
N ALA A 31 10.59 0.24 -6.40
CA ALA A 31 10.14 -0.58 -5.29
C ALA A 31 8.73 -1.17 -5.54
N ALA A 32 7.76 -0.37 -5.97
CA ALA A 32 6.41 -0.84 -6.32
C ALA A 32 6.39 -1.83 -7.51
N GLY A 33 7.44 -1.80 -8.34
CA GLY A 33 7.68 -2.71 -9.46
C GLY A 33 8.40 -4.02 -9.10
N ALA A 34 8.88 -4.17 -7.86
CA ALA A 34 9.69 -5.30 -7.44
C ALA A 34 8.98 -6.64 -7.57
N ARG A 35 9.74 -7.73 -7.72
CA ARG A 35 9.20 -9.09 -7.94
C ARG A 35 8.24 -9.52 -6.83
N HIS A 36 8.55 -9.21 -5.58
CA HIS A 36 7.73 -9.57 -4.42
C HIS A 36 6.44 -8.73 -4.29
N MET A 37 6.31 -7.63 -5.04
CA MET A 37 5.11 -6.78 -5.06
C MET A 37 4.15 -7.14 -6.20
N ARG A 38 4.46 -8.15 -7.02
CA ARG A 38 3.73 -8.42 -8.28
C ARG A 38 2.30 -8.88 -8.07
N ASP A 39 2.03 -9.58 -6.97
CA ASP A 39 0.71 -10.13 -6.65
C ASP A 39 -0.23 -9.09 -6.02
N LEU A 40 0.31 -7.94 -5.60
CA LEU A 40 -0.47 -6.82 -5.08
C LEU A 40 -1.08 -5.99 -6.22
N PRO A 41 -2.29 -5.44 -6.04
CA PRO A 41 -2.78 -4.36 -6.87
C PRO A 41 -1.76 -3.23 -6.93
N THR A 42 -1.60 -2.63 -8.11
CA THR A 42 -0.58 -1.58 -8.31
C THR A 42 -0.72 -0.41 -7.34
N ALA A 43 -1.96 -0.08 -6.93
CA ALA A 43 -2.23 1.01 -5.99
C ALA A 43 -1.70 0.68 -4.59
N SER A 44 -1.97 -0.54 -4.11
CA SER A 44 -1.47 -1.02 -2.81
C SER A 44 0.05 -1.15 -2.81
N ALA A 45 0.64 -1.72 -3.88
CA ALA A 45 2.10 -1.81 -4.01
C ALA A 45 2.76 -0.43 -3.97
N LEU A 46 2.16 0.56 -4.64
CA LEU A 46 2.66 1.92 -4.67
C LEU A 46 2.51 2.62 -3.31
N TRP A 47 1.37 2.45 -2.64
CA TRP A 47 1.14 2.99 -1.30
C TRP A 47 2.17 2.45 -0.28
N LEU A 48 2.35 1.14 -0.24
CA LEU A 48 3.34 0.49 0.64
C LEU A 48 4.78 0.92 0.31
N ALA A 49 5.13 1.01 -0.98
CA ALA A 49 6.44 1.49 -1.41
C ALA A 49 6.67 2.97 -1.01
N THR A 50 5.63 3.81 -1.12
CA THR A 50 5.68 5.22 -0.72
C THR A 50 5.89 5.34 0.78
N LEU A 51 5.09 4.63 1.60
CA LEU A 51 5.21 4.65 3.05
C LEU A 51 6.57 4.14 3.51
N ALA A 52 7.06 3.03 2.94
CA ALA A 52 8.37 2.50 3.27
C ALA A 52 9.47 3.51 2.93
N HIS A 53 9.42 4.12 1.74
CA HIS A 53 10.41 5.12 1.32
C HIS A 53 10.41 6.35 2.22
N VAL A 54 9.25 6.95 2.48
CA VAL A 54 9.13 8.12 3.36
C VAL A 54 9.65 7.79 4.76
N ARG A 55 9.21 6.66 5.34
CA ARG A 55 9.63 6.21 6.65
C ARG A 55 11.15 6.00 6.77
N HIS A 56 11.81 5.48 5.73
CA HIS A 56 13.24 5.21 5.78
C HIS A 56 14.11 6.41 5.39
N GLN A 57 13.60 7.37 4.62
CA GLN A 57 14.43 8.42 4.01
C GLN A 57 14.10 9.82 4.50
N HIS A 58 12.92 10.02 5.07
CA HIS A 58 12.42 11.33 5.47
C HIS A 58 11.99 11.37 6.93
N THR A 59 12.34 10.36 7.74
CA THR A 59 12.07 10.34 9.18
C THR A 59 13.17 9.64 9.95
N GLU A 60 13.18 9.81 11.27
CA GLU A 60 14.11 9.16 12.21
C GLU A 60 13.72 7.70 12.54
N TYR A 61 12.88 7.05 11.73
CA TYR A 61 12.36 5.70 12.03
C TYR A 61 13.49 4.68 12.24
N ASP A 62 14.50 4.68 11.37
CA ASP A 62 15.59 3.71 11.46
C ASP A 62 16.45 3.96 12.71
N ALA A 63 16.66 5.22 13.11
CA ALA A 63 17.36 5.56 14.35
C ALA A 63 16.58 5.07 15.58
N LEU A 64 15.26 5.29 15.63
CA LEU A 64 14.40 4.77 16.71
C LEU A 64 14.46 3.24 16.79
N ARG A 65 14.48 2.56 15.64
CA ARG A 65 14.60 1.10 15.59
C ARG A 65 15.95 0.61 16.13
N ASP A 66 17.04 1.31 15.83
CA ASP A 66 18.38 0.99 16.32
C ASP A 66 18.54 1.28 17.83
N GLU A 67 17.79 2.25 18.35
CA GLU A 67 17.69 2.55 19.79
C GLU A 67 16.87 1.51 20.58
N GLY A 68 16.21 0.58 19.89
CA GLY A 68 15.46 -0.52 20.49
C GLY A 68 13.97 -0.28 20.65
N TYR A 69 13.42 0.80 20.06
CA TYR A 69 11.97 1.00 20.03
C TYR A 69 11.29 -0.06 19.18
N GLU A 70 10.13 -0.54 19.64
CA GLU A 70 9.33 -1.47 18.87
C GLU A 70 8.74 -0.83 17.62
N ARG A 71 8.35 -1.65 16.65
CA ARG A 71 7.85 -1.16 15.34
C ARG A 71 6.72 -0.14 15.51
N ASP A 72 5.76 -0.44 16.37
CA ASP A 72 4.55 0.36 16.51
C ASP A 72 4.83 1.65 17.29
N GLU A 73 5.76 1.61 18.26
CA GLU A 73 6.25 2.80 18.97
C GLU A 73 7.00 3.73 18.02
N ALA A 74 7.95 3.19 17.24
CA ALA A 74 8.69 3.96 16.26
C ALA A 74 7.76 4.57 15.20
N LEU A 75 6.74 3.83 14.74
CA LEU A 75 5.72 4.35 13.84
C LEU A 75 4.90 5.47 14.46
N PHE A 76 4.52 5.36 15.73
CA PHE A 76 3.78 6.39 16.45
C PHE A 76 4.57 7.72 16.48
N PHE A 77 5.87 7.68 16.77
CA PHE A 77 6.70 8.88 16.84
C PHE A 77 6.88 9.59 15.50
N VAL A 78 6.96 8.85 14.39
CA VAL A 78 7.22 9.44 13.06
C VAL A 78 5.96 9.68 12.23
N LEU A 79 4.77 9.33 12.73
CA LEU A 79 3.52 9.38 11.97
C LEU A 79 3.22 10.78 11.42
N ASP A 80 3.40 11.80 12.24
CA ASP A 80 3.17 13.20 11.83
C ASP A 80 4.19 13.66 10.78
N GLU A 81 5.44 13.23 10.91
CA GLU A 81 6.50 13.54 9.94
C GLU A 81 6.23 12.87 8.59
N ILE A 82 5.80 11.60 8.59
CA ILE A 82 5.36 10.89 7.38
C ILE A 82 4.25 11.68 6.68
N ASN A 83 3.22 12.08 7.44
CA ASN A 83 2.08 12.81 6.87
C ASN A 83 2.47 14.20 6.36
N ALA A 84 3.40 14.89 7.02
CA ALA A 84 3.93 16.17 6.54
C ALA A 84 4.62 16.04 5.17
N VAL A 85 5.42 14.98 4.98
CA VAL A 85 6.07 14.69 3.68
C VAL A 85 5.02 14.36 2.61
N LEU A 86 4.07 13.48 2.94
CA LEU A 86 2.97 13.12 2.05
C LEU A 86 2.16 14.37 1.61
N ASP A 87 1.80 15.24 2.55
CA ASP A 87 1.11 16.50 2.26
C ASP A 87 1.94 17.41 1.34
N GLY A 88 3.25 17.53 1.60
CA GLY A 88 4.18 18.28 0.76
C GLY A 88 4.22 17.76 -0.68
N TRP A 89 4.11 16.45 -0.87
CA TRP A 89 4.03 15.82 -2.20
C TRP A 89 2.63 15.86 -2.82
N GLY A 90 1.64 16.39 -2.10
CA GLY A 90 0.25 16.47 -2.53
C GLY A 90 -0.46 15.12 -2.50
N ALA A 91 -0.16 14.28 -1.49
CA ALA A 91 -0.69 12.94 -1.41
C ALA A 91 -2.22 12.91 -1.33
N THR A 92 -2.86 12.00 -2.06
CA THR A 92 -4.33 11.84 -2.00
C THR A 92 -4.81 10.95 -0.84
N ARG A 93 -3.88 10.43 -0.03
CA ARG A 93 -4.13 9.59 1.14
C ARG A 93 -3.13 9.95 2.24
N ARG A 94 -3.55 9.81 3.50
CA ARG A 94 -2.73 9.94 4.70
C ARG A 94 -2.56 8.62 5.42
N LEU A 95 -1.52 8.51 6.23
CA LEU A 95 -1.32 7.40 7.15
C LEU A 95 -2.07 7.70 8.45
N THR A 96 -2.91 6.76 8.88
CA THR A 96 -3.64 6.78 10.15
C THR A 96 -2.93 5.88 11.17
N SER A 97 -3.08 6.17 12.45
CA SER A 97 -2.51 5.37 13.55
C SER A 97 -3.31 4.08 13.82
N GLU A 98 -4.53 4.00 13.30
CA GLU A 98 -5.36 2.79 13.33
C GLU A 98 -5.06 1.96 12.06
N PRO A 99 -5.07 0.62 12.14
CA PRO A 99 -4.96 -0.20 10.94
C PRO A 99 -6.16 0.12 10.03
N ASP A 100 -5.87 0.65 8.83
CA ASP A 100 -6.90 0.98 7.84
C ASP A 100 -7.80 -0.26 7.59
N ALA A 101 -9.09 -0.13 7.86
CA ALA A 101 -10.12 -1.13 7.58
C ALA A 101 -10.31 -1.41 6.06
N ASP A 102 -9.50 -0.79 5.20
CA ASP A 102 -9.54 -0.96 3.74
C ASP A 102 -9.05 -2.35 3.25
N ASP A 103 -8.44 -3.16 4.12
CA ASP A 103 -8.17 -4.57 3.84
C ASP A 103 -9.40 -5.47 4.02
N GLU A 104 -10.45 -4.98 4.69
CA GLU A 104 -11.79 -5.60 4.72
C GLU A 104 -12.63 -5.07 3.55
N ARG A 105 -12.20 -5.32 2.32
CA ARG A 105 -13.23 -5.64 1.32
C ARG A 105 -13.86 -6.92 1.81
N GLU A 106 -14.99 -6.82 2.51
CA GLU A 106 -15.90 -7.94 2.77
C GLU A 106 -15.91 -8.82 1.51
N LEU A 107 -15.18 -9.93 1.57
CA LEU A 107 -15.37 -11.01 0.63
C LEU A 107 -16.84 -11.36 0.84
N PRO A 108 -17.72 -11.21 -0.15
CA PRO A 108 -19.12 -11.49 0.07
C PRO A 108 -19.18 -12.91 0.60
N GLU A 109 -19.67 -13.05 1.85
CA GLU A 109 -19.91 -14.35 2.47
C GLU A 109 -20.54 -15.20 1.40
N ALA A 110 -19.84 -16.28 1.07
CA ALA A 110 -20.22 -17.21 0.04
C ALA A 110 -21.74 -17.38 0.13
N ARG A 111 -22.45 -17.05 -0.96
CA ARG A 111 -23.84 -17.45 -1.11
C ARG A 111 -23.85 -18.93 -0.79
N LEU A 112 -24.34 -19.25 0.40
CA LEU A 112 -24.61 -20.62 0.81
C LEU A 112 -25.66 -21.07 -0.19
N SER A 113 -25.20 -21.70 -1.27
CA SER A 113 -26.05 -22.49 -2.13
C SER A 113 -26.40 -23.72 -1.30
N PRO A 114 -27.64 -23.86 -0.78
CA PRO A 114 -28.03 -25.16 -0.29
C PRO A 114 -28.00 -26.14 -1.46
N ALA A 115 -27.32 -27.25 -1.21
CA ALA A 115 -27.04 -28.33 -2.14
C ALA A 115 -28.26 -28.71 -3.00
N ARG A 116 -28.02 -28.95 -4.30
CA ARG A 116 -28.94 -29.66 -5.18
C ARG A 116 -29.37 -30.95 -4.49
N ARG A 117 -30.66 -31.08 -4.15
CA ARG A 117 -31.23 -32.40 -3.86
C ARG A 117 -31.22 -33.23 -5.16
N PRO A 118 -30.86 -34.52 -5.11
CA PRO A 118 -30.91 -35.38 -6.28
C PRO A 118 -32.36 -35.59 -6.71
N ARG A 119 -32.54 -35.62 -8.04
CA ARG A 119 -33.79 -35.99 -8.72
C ARG A 119 -34.01 -37.50 -8.49
N PRO A 120 -35.14 -37.95 -7.94
CA PRO A 120 -35.47 -39.36 -7.99
C PRO A 120 -36.16 -39.68 -9.32
N ASP A 121 -35.54 -40.56 -10.10
CA ASP A 121 -36.14 -41.26 -11.24
C ASP A 121 -36.92 -42.51 -10.76
N ALA A 122 -37.94 -42.92 -11.53
CA ALA A 122 -38.79 -44.13 -11.45
C ALA A 122 -39.82 -44.17 -10.29
N ASP A 123 -41.12 -44.45 -10.49
CA ASP A 123 -41.83 -45.31 -11.47
C ASP A 123 -42.86 -44.60 -12.38
#